data_AF-A0A0Y9U9S6-F1
#
_entry.id   AF-A0A0Y9U9S6-F1
#
_cell.length_a   1.000
_cell.length_b   1.000
_cell.length_c   1.000
_cell.angle_alpha   90.00
_cell.angle_beta   90.00
_cell.angle_gamma   90.00
#
_symmetry.space_group_name_H-M   'P 1'
#
loop_
_entity.id
_entity.type
_entity.pdbx_description
1 polymer ?
#
loop_
_entity_poly.entity_id
_entity_poly.type
_entity_poly.pdbx_seq_one_letter_code
_entity_poly.pdbx_strand_id
1 'polypeptide(L)'
;MACKVDKALEHSTQNEAPSKNYMNNLCYYKNNELKKIDSSYFQDKYLGLFFGASWCKYCVSFINNLNLFKTYFPFFEIIYIPFDQTYTDYINFLKNTNFYSLPFDNYLYIANKFKVTNLPSFIIIAPNNNILVRDGVQLIKTDNYINNFKSLIKNYTIHPKTFKSNNRFFDLFYN
;
A
#
# COMPACT_ATOMS: atom_id res chain seq x y z
N MET A 1 43.07 0.26 21.13
CA MET A 1 42.09 0.99 20.31
C MET A 1 42.26 0.53 18.87
N ALA A 2 41.35 -0.30 18.35
CA ALA A 2 41.35 -0.74 16.96
C ALA A 2 39.91 -0.99 16.53
N CYS A 3 39.41 -0.13 15.64
CA CYS A 3 38.14 -0.29 14.96
C CYS A 3 38.30 -1.37 13.89
N LYS A 4 37.59 -2.49 14.04
CA LYS A 4 37.45 -3.49 12.97
C LYS A 4 36.16 -3.16 12.22
N VAL A 5 36.32 -2.77 10.96
CA VAL A 5 35.23 -2.59 10.00
C VAL A 5 34.98 -3.95 9.38
N ASP A 6 33.90 -4.61 9.77
CA ASP A 6 33.56 -5.93 9.24
C ASP A 6 32.95 -5.79 7.83
N LYS A 7 33.79 -6.17 6.87
CA LYS A 7 33.56 -6.84 5.58
C LYS A 7 32.12 -6.84 5.01
N ALA A 8 32.00 -6.22 3.83
CA ALA A 8 30.91 -6.46 2.89
C ALA A 8 30.81 -7.96 2.53
N LEU A 9 29.60 -8.50 2.60
CA LEU A 9 29.28 -9.86 2.13
C LEU A 9 28.98 -9.83 0.64
N GLU A 10 29.62 -10.78 -0.04
CA GLU A 10 29.86 -10.88 -1.47
C GLU A 10 28.61 -11.21 -2.30
N HIS A 11 28.62 -10.70 -3.52
CA HIS A 11 27.74 -11.07 -4.61
C HIS A 11 27.90 -12.56 -4.98
N SER A 12 26.79 -13.29 -5.01
CA SER A 12 26.67 -14.52 -5.80
C SER A 12 25.74 -14.28 -7.00
N THR A 13 26.33 -14.37 -8.19
CA THR A 13 25.67 -14.33 -9.49
C THR A 13 24.94 -15.64 -9.76
N GLN A 14 23.60 -15.60 -9.85
CA GLN A 14 22.80 -16.45 -10.73
C GLN A 14 21.63 -15.64 -11.32
N ASN A 15 21.43 -15.81 -12.63
CA ASN A 15 20.48 -15.10 -13.48
C ASN A 15 19.02 -15.43 -13.13
N GLU A 16 18.38 -14.62 -12.30
CA GLU A 16 16.93 -14.42 -12.31
C GLU A 16 16.65 -12.91 -12.31
N ALA A 17 15.74 -12.45 -13.17
CA ALA A 17 15.42 -11.04 -13.29
C ALA A 17 15.09 -10.43 -11.91
N PRO A 18 15.59 -9.23 -11.54
CA PRO A 18 15.48 -8.66 -10.19
C PRO A 18 14.04 -8.33 -9.72
N SER A 19 13.02 -8.73 -10.46
CA SER A 19 11.63 -8.27 -10.34
C SER A 19 10.66 -9.25 -9.67
N LYS A 20 11.07 -10.49 -9.35
CA LYS A 20 10.11 -11.52 -8.86
C LYS A 20 9.92 -11.62 -7.35
N ASN A 21 10.83 -11.13 -6.51
CA ASN A 21 10.83 -11.48 -5.07
C ASN A 21 10.18 -10.45 -4.12
N TYR A 22 9.82 -9.25 -4.60
CA TYR A 22 9.20 -8.21 -3.78
C TYR A 22 7.77 -8.02 -4.25
N MET A 23 6.81 -8.69 -3.57
CA MET A 23 5.34 -8.45 -3.55
C MET A 23 4.53 -9.72 -3.27
N ASN A 24 5.17 -10.84 -2.93
CA ASN A 24 4.47 -12.00 -2.38
C ASN A 24 3.94 -11.74 -0.96
N ASN A 25 4.52 -10.77 -0.24
CA ASN A 25 4.11 -10.44 1.12
C ASN A 25 4.02 -8.94 1.33
N LEU A 26 3.06 -8.52 2.16
CA LEU A 26 2.95 -7.17 2.69
C LEU A 26 3.33 -7.17 4.18
N CYS A 27 3.73 -6.01 4.68
CA CYS A 27 4.06 -5.77 6.07
C CYS A 27 2.85 -5.24 6.85
N TYR A 28 2.76 -5.58 8.13
CA TYR A 28 1.84 -4.95 9.08
C TYR A 28 2.43 -5.01 10.48
N TYR A 29 2.05 -4.10 11.37
CA TYR A 29 2.55 -4.08 12.74
C TYR A 29 1.52 -4.64 13.70
N LYS A 30 1.89 -5.64 14.52
CA LYS A 30 1.00 -6.24 15.53
C LYS A 30 1.81 -6.89 16.63
N ASN A 31 1.34 -6.78 17.88
CA ASN A 31 2.00 -7.35 19.07
C ASN A 31 3.46 -6.89 19.21
N ASN A 32 3.71 -5.60 19.02
CA ASN A 32 5.04 -4.98 19.08
C ASN A 32 6.07 -5.52 18.06
N GLU A 33 5.61 -6.14 16.97
CA GLU A 33 6.46 -6.72 15.95
C GLU A 33 5.98 -6.37 14.53
N LEU A 34 6.92 -6.19 13.60
CA LEU A 34 6.62 -6.12 12.17
C LEU A 34 6.43 -7.54 11.63
N LYS A 35 5.24 -7.81 11.12
CA LYS A 35 4.85 -9.11 10.58
C LYS A 35 4.65 -9.03 9.08
N LYS A 36 4.65 -10.21 8.44
CA LYS A 36 4.38 -10.37 7.01
C LYS A 36 3.07 -11.12 6.81
N ILE A 37 2.34 -10.76 5.77
CA ILE A 37 1.12 -11.44 5.33
C ILE A 37 1.22 -11.71 3.84
N ASP A 38 0.80 -12.91 3.42
CA ASP A 38 0.86 -13.30 2.03
C ASP A 38 -0.12 -12.47 1.17
N SER A 39 0.33 -12.14 -0.04
CA SER A 39 -0.40 -11.37 -1.04
C SER A 39 -1.76 -11.97 -1.40
N SER A 40 -1.92 -13.29 -1.34
CA SER A 40 -3.17 -14.01 -1.60
C SER A 40 -4.31 -13.59 -0.67
N TYR A 41 -4.00 -13.12 0.54
CA TYR A 41 -5.00 -12.56 1.47
C TYR A 41 -5.80 -11.40 0.86
N PHE A 42 -5.20 -10.69 -0.09
CA PHE A 42 -5.79 -9.51 -0.71
C PHE A 42 -6.54 -9.83 -2.00
N GLN A 43 -6.55 -11.07 -2.49
CA GLN A 43 -7.01 -11.46 -3.83
C GLN A 43 -8.37 -10.85 -4.20
N ASP A 44 -9.37 -10.95 -3.32
CA ASP A 44 -10.76 -10.51 -3.59
C ASP A 44 -11.12 -9.18 -2.92
N LYS A 45 -10.11 -8.43 -2.45
CA LYS A 45 -10.33 -7.22 -1.66
C LYS A 45 -10.31 -5.95 -2.49
N TYR A 46 -11.06 -4.96 -2.05
CA TYR A 46 -10.82 -3.59 -2.49
C TYR A 46 -9.59 -3.05 -1.76
N LEU A 47 -8.72 -2.35 -2.49
CA LEU A 47 -7.47 -1.82 -1.95
C LEU A 47 -7.45 -0.30 -2.02
N GLY A 48 -6.95 0.33 -0.97
CA GLY A 48 -6.63 1.75 -0.97
C GLY A 48 -5.15 1.92 -0.94
N LEU A 49 -4.58 2.34 -2.05
CA LEU A 49 -3.18 2.67 -2.15
C LEU A 49 -2.99 4.04 -1.49
N PHE A 50 -2.44 4.04 -0.29
CA PHE A 50 -2.15 5.26 0.46
C PHE A 50 -0.67 5.59 0.34
N PHE A 51 -0.37 6.57 -0.51
CA PHE A 51 0.96 7.15 -0.64
C PHE A 51 1.08 8.23 0.43
N GLY A 52 2.03 8.05 1.35
CA GLY A 52 2.20 8.98 2.45
C GLY A 52 3.58 8.87 3.11
N ALA A 53 3.79 9.74 4.08
CA ALA A 53 4.98 9.75 4.91
C ALA A 53 4.62 10.24 6.32
N SER A 54 5.31 9.74 7.35
CA SER A 54 5.13 10.15 8.73
C SER A 54 5.49 11.63 8.99
N TRP A 55 6.48 12.16 8.27
CA TRP A 55 6.89 13.57 8.34
C TRP A 55 5.90 14.52 7.65
N CYS A 56 4.96 13.99 6.87
CA CYS A 56 3.95 14.76 6.15
C CYS A 56 2.74 15.02 7.07
N LYS A 57 2.61 16.25 7.59
CA LYS A 57 1.51 16.65 8.49
C LYS A 57 0.12 16.31 7.94
N TYR A 58 -0.12 16.60 6.66
CA TYR A 58 -1.40 16.31 6.01
C TYR A 58 -1.68 14.80 5.92
N CYS A 59 -0.63 13.99 5.76
CA CYS A 59 -0.73 12.53 5.73
C CYS A 59 -1.17 12.00 7.10
N VAL A 60 -0.54 12.48 8.18
CA VAL A 60 -0.89 12.10 9.56
C VAL A 60 -2.33 12.51 9.89
N SER A 61 -2.75 13.72 9.53
CA SER A 61 -4.14 14.16 9.74
C SER A 61 -5.16 13.33 8.93
N PHE A 62 -4.78 12.82 7.76
CA PHE A 62 -5.66 12.03 6.91
C PHE A 62 -5.92 10.60 7.46
N ILE A 63 -5.07 10.09 8.34
CA ILE A 63 -5.23 8.76 8.95
C ILE A 63 -6.60 8.62 9.66
N ASN A 64 -7.05 9.67 10.35
CA ASN A 64 -8.35 9.64 11.04
C ASN A 64 -9.51 9.44 10.04
N ASN A 65 -9.44 10.11 8.90
CA ASN A 65 -10.42 9.96 7.83
C ASN A 65 -10.40 8.55 7.23
N LEU A 66 -9.21 7.97 7.06
CA LEU A 66 -9.03 6.59 6.60
C LEU A 66 -9.56 5.55 7.62
N ASN A 67 -9.36 5.80 8.91
CA ASN A 67 -9.90 4.94 9.97
C ASN A 67 -11.43 4.97 9.96
N LEU A 68 -12.04 6.16 9.84
CA LEU A 68 -13.49 6.30 9.67
C LEU A 68 -13.98 5.64 8.37
N PHE A 69 -13.24 5.79 7.27
CA PHE A 69 -13.56 5.10 6.02
C PHE A 69 -13.62 3.58 6.20
N LYS A 70 -12.64 2.99 6.91
CA LYS A 70 -12.65 1.54 7.19
C LYS A 70 -13.82 1.09 8.06
N THR A 71 -14.40 1.93 8.92
CA THR A 71 -15.59 1.52 9.71
C THR A 71 -16.84 1.37 8.83
N TYR A 72 -16.99 2.21 7.80
CA TYR A 72 -18.10 2.10 6.85
C TYR A 72 -17.86 1.05 5.75
N PHE A 73 -16.60 0.76 5.45
CA PHE A 73 -16.19 -0.14 4.37
C PHE A 73 -15.18 -1.20 4.87
N PRO A 74 -15.61 -2.14 5.74
CA PRO A 74 -14.70 -3.09 6.40
C PRO A 74 -14.07 -4.13 5.44
N PHE A 75 -14.64 -4.30 4.25
CA PHE A 75 -14.11 -5.17 3.19
C PHE A 75 -12.91 -4.55 2.43
N PHE A 76 -12.52 -3.35 2.83
CA PHE A 76 -11.47 -2.57 2.21
C PHE A 76 -10.18 -2.64 3.00
N GLU A 77 -9.05 -2.86 2.33
CA GLU A 77 -7.73 -2.81 2.96
C GLU A 77 -6.91 -1.64 2.47
N ILE A 78 -6.26 -0.96 3.41
CA ILE A 78 -5.36 0.15 3.12
C ILE A 78 -3.96 -0.42 3.01
N ILE A 79 -3.34 -0.17 1.85
CA ILE A 79 -1.96 -0.52 1.54
C ILE A 79 -1.15 0.78 1.56
N TYR A 80 -0.37 0.96 2.60
CA TYR A 80 0.60 2.03 2.71
C TYR A 80 1.73 1.82 1.71
N ILE A 81 2.04 2.87 0.97
CA ILE A 81 3.18 2.95 0.06
C ILE A 81 4.09 4.02 0.66
N PRO A 82 5.14 3.61 1.40
CA PRO A 82 5.90 4.53 2.23
C PRO A 82 6.77 5.46 1.40
N PHE A 83 6.73 6.75 1.76
CA PHE A 83 7.66 7.80 1.33
C PHE A 83 8.45 8.35 2.55
N ASP A 84 8.50 7.57 3.63
CA ASP A 84 9.30 7.85 4.81
C ASP A 84 10.80 7.92 4.45
N GLN A 85 11.53 8.78 5.14
CA GLN A 85 12.97 8.97 4.89
C GLN A 85 13.80 7.88 5.57
N THR A 86 13.32 7.34 6.69
CA THR A 86 14.04 6.32 7.46
C THR A 86 13.15 5.11 7.76
N TYR A 87 13.79 3.96 7.96
CA TYR A 87 13.09 2.74 8.37
C TYR A 87 12.39 2.92 9.74
N THR A 88 12.99 3.70 10.64
CA THR A 88 12.41 4.00 11.96
C THR A 88 11.09 4.77 11.82
N ASP A 89 11.05 5.77 10.95
CA ASP A 89 9.86 6.55 10.63
C ASP A 89 8.74 5.68 10.07
N TYR A 90 9.09 4.81 9.12
CA TYR A 90 8.20 3.81 8.54
C TYR A 90 7.59 2.89 9.61
N ILE A 91 8.43 2.33 10.50
CA ILE A 91 7.95 1.45 11.58
C ILE A 91 7.06 2.21 12.57
N ASN A 92 7.41 3.45 12.92
CA ASN A 92 6.61 4.29 13.81
C ASN A 92 5.26 4.64 13.18
N PHE A 93 5.20 4.85 11.86
CA PHE A 93 3.95 5.02 11.15
C PHE A 93 3.07 3.77 11.26
N LEU A 94 3.62 2.58 10.98
CA LEU A 94 2.85 1.33 11.05
C LEU A 94 2.42 0.97 12.48
N LYS A 95 3.24 1.26 13.49
CA LYS A 95 2.87 1.10 14.92
C LYS A 95 1.58 1.83 15.28
N ASN A 96 1.37 3.01 14.69
CA ASN A 96 0.26 3.91 15.01
C ASN A 96 -0.94 3.74 14.07
N THR A 97 -0.92 2.74 13.19
CA THR A 97 -1.99 2.46 12.22
C THR A 97 -2.33 0.98 12.19
N ASN A 98 -3.51 0.64 11.67
CA ASN A 98 -3.90 -0.75 11.40
C ASN A 98 -3.87 -1.05 9.90
N PHE A 99 -2.87 -0.51 9.21
CA PHE A 99 -2.72 -0.63 7.76
C PHE A 99 -1.74 -1.75 7.42
N TYR A 100 -1.88 -2.26 6.21
CA TYR A 100 -0.85 -3.07 5.57
C TYR A 100 0.07 -2.14 4.80
N SER A 101 1.26 -2.60 4.44
CA SER A 101 2.23 -1.78 3.74
C SER A 101 3.06 -2.60 2.78
N LEU A 102 3.52 -1.94 1.72
CA LEU A 102 4.73 -2.39 1.03
C LEU A 102 5.93 -2.31 2.00
N PRO A 103 6.94 -3.19 1.85
CA PRO A 103 8.19 -3.10 2.62
C PRO A 103 8.82 -1.70 2.53
N PHE A 104 9.73 -1.34 3.44
CA PHE A 104 10.44 -0.07 3.31
C PHE A 104 11.41 -0.11 2.12
N ASP A 105 11.15 0.67 1.07
CA ASP A 105 11.94 0.75 -0.17
C ASP A 105 11.60 2.04 -0.95
N ASN A 106 12.26 2.28 -2.09
CA ASN A 106 12.00 3.39 -2.99
C ASN A 106 10.89 3.05 -4.01
N TYR A 107 9.73 3.69 -3.85
CA TYR A 107 8.55 3.47 -4.70
C TYR A 107 8.27 4.59 -5.71
N LEU A 108 9.27 5.36 -6.12
CA LEU A 108 9.09 6.42 -7.14
C LEU A 108 8.51 5.86 -8.45
N TYR A 109 8.88 4.64 -8.84
CA TYR A 109 8.32 3.99 -10.04
C TYR A 109 6.81 3.71 -9.90
N ILE A 110 6.34 3.31 -8.72
CA ILE A 110 4.92 3.11 -8.43
C ILE A 110 4.19 4.46 -8.44
N ALA A 111 4.73 5.47 -7.77
CA ALA A 111 4.13 6.81 -7.79
C ALA A 111 4.00 7.36 -9.21
N ASN A 112 5.04 7.22 -10.03
CA ASN A 112 5.02 7.61 -11.44
C ASN A 112 3.93 6.86 -12.23
N LYS A 113 3.83 5.53 -12.07
CA LYS A 113 2.79 4.71 -12.70
C LYS A 113 1.38 5.20 -12.36
N PHE A 114 1.15 5.53 -11.09
CA PHE A 114 -0.14 6.02 -10.62
C PHE A 114 -0.32 7.54 -10.79
N LYS A 115 0.66 8.24 -11.37
CA LYS A 115 0.69 9.71 -11.55
C LYS A 115 0.54 10.47 -10.24
N VAL A 116 1.10 9.93 -9.16
CA VAL A 116 1.15 10.57 -7.85
C VAL A 116 2.26 11.61 -7.85
N THR A 117 1.88 12.88 -7.71
CA THR A 117 2.82 14.01 -7.68
C THR A 117 2.92 14.67 -6.31
N ASN A 118 1.98 14.38 -5.40
CA ASN A 118 1.90 15.00 -4.07
C ASN A 118 1.44 13.99 -3.01
N LEU A 119 1.82 14.26 -1.75
CA LEU A 119 1.37 13.51 -0.58
C LEU A 119 0.41 14.38 0.28
N PRO A 120 -0.59 13.77 0.94
CA PRO A 120 -1.03 12.39 0.74
C PRO A 120 -1.68 12.19 -0.64
N SER A 121 -1.58 10.98 -1.17
CA SER A 121 -2.42 10.52 -2.28
C SER A 121 -3.10 9.21 -1.89
N PHE A 122 -4.37 9.06 -2.25
CA PHE A 122 -5.16 7.88 -1.93
C PHE A 122 -5.93 7.42 -3.15
N ILE A 123 -5.69 6.19 -3.61
CA ILE A 123 -6.27 5.63 -4.83
C ILE A 123 -7.02 4.36 -4.48
N ILE A 124 -8.27 4.24 -4.94
CA ILE A 124 -9.12 3.08 -4.69
C ILE A 124 -9.06 2.13 -5.89
N ILE A 125 -8.70 0.88 -5.61
CA ILE A 125 -8.50 -0.21 -6.55
C ILE A 125 -9.53 -1.30 -6.30
N ALA A 126 -10.21 -1.71 -7.36
CA ALA A 126 -11.12 -2.86 -7.38
C ALA A 126 -10.35 -4.19 -7.22
N PRO A 127 -11.02 -5.27 -6.77
CA PRO A 127 -10.43 -6.61 -6.74
C PRO A 127 -9.75 -7.07 -8.05
N ASN A 128 -10.20 -6.60 -9.22
CA ASN A 128 -9.60 -6.93 -10.52
C ASN A 128 -8.45 -5.98 -10.95
N ASN A 129 -7.89 -5.20 -10.02
CA ASN A 129 -6.86 -4.17 -10.24
C ASN A 129 -7.28 -2.93 -11.04
N ASN A 130 -8.56 -2.77 -11.40
CA ASN A 130 -9.03 -1.53 -12.01
C ASN A 130 -9.04 -0.39 -10.98
N ILE A 131 -8.65 0.81 -11.41
CA ILE A 131 -8.78 2.01 -10.61
C ILE A 131 -10.24 2.45 -10.61
N LEU A 132 -10.87 2.45 -9.43
CA LEU A 132 -12.25 2.94 -9.24
C LEU A 132 -12.27 4.43 -8.94
N VAL A 133 -11.34 4.89 -8.09
CA VAL A 133 -11.24 6.30 -7.70
C VAL A 133 -9.78 6.70 -7.70
N ARG A 134 -9.45 7.71 -8.52
CA ARG A 134 -8.08 8.28 -8.57
C ARG A 134 -7.78 9.23 -7.44
N ASP A 135 -8.76 10.04 -7.04
CA ASP A 135 -8.60 11.03 -5.98
C ASP A 135 -9.49 10.69 -4.78
N GLY A 136 -9.07 9.66 -4.05
CA GLY A 136 -9.72 9.24 -2.82
C GLY A 136 -9.55 10.23 -1.68
N VAL A 137 -8.53 11.11 -1.72
CA VAL A 137 -8.37 12.18 -0.73
C VAL A 137 -9.54 13.16 -0.85
N GLN A 138 -9.85 13.63 -2.06
CA GLN A 138 -11.01 14.51 -2.28
C GLN A 138 -12.33 13.80 -1.97
N LEU A 139 -12.46 12.53 -2.36
CA LEU A 139 -13.65 11.74 -2.06
C LEU A 139 -13.96 11.77 -0.56
N ILE A 140 -12.98 11.54 0.31
CA ILE A 140 -13.17 11.35 1.76
C ILE A 140 -13.22 12.71 2.51
N LYS A 141 -13.22 13.85 1.83
CA LYS A 141 -13.29 15.17 2.51
C LYS A 141 -14.61 15.48 3.19
N THR A 142 -15.72 14.84 2.79
CA THR A 142 -17.06 15.18 3.28
C THR A 142 -17.90 13.93 3.48
N ASP A 143 -18.66 13.83 4.57
CA ASP A 143 -19.43 12.63 4.95
C ASP A 143 -20.40 12.08 3.88
N ASN A 144 -20.81 12.93 2.92
CA ASN A 144 -21.62 12.53 1.76
C ASN A 144 -20.96 11.45 0.89
N TYR A 145 -19.65 11.22 1.04
CA TYR A 145 -18.92 10.22 0.27
C TYR A 145 -19.42 8.79 0.49
N ILE A 146 -20.00 8.50 1.67
CA ILE A 146 -20.41 7.14 2.04
C ILE A 146 -21.47 6.62 1.06
N ASN A 147 -22.50 7.42 0.77
CA ASN A 147 -23.59 7.02 -0.12
C ASN A 147 -23.13 6.95 -1.59
N ASN A 148 -22.29 7.89 -2.00
CA ASN A 148 -21.70 7.90 -3.34
C ASN A 148 -20.82 6.67 -3.57
N PHE A 149 -19.99 6.33 -2.59
CA PHE A 149 -19.10 5.18 -2.68
C PHE A 149 -19.87 3.86 -2.62
N LYS A 150 -20.90 3.74 -1.76
CA LYS A 150 -21.83 2.58 -1.75
C LYS A 150 -22.49 2.36 -3.11
N SER A 151 -22.91 3.44 -3.78
CA SER A 151 -23.53 3.35 -5.11
C SER A 151 -22.51 2.92 -6.17
N LEU A 152 -21.29 3.46 -6.09
CA LEU A 152 -20.19 3.09 -7.00
C LEU A 152 -19.88 1.60 -6.92
N ILE A 153 -19.65 1.06 -5.72
CA ILE A 153 -19.30 -0.37 -5.55
C ILE A 153 -20.46 -1.31 -5.92
N LYS A 154 -21.72 -0.91 -5.73
CA LYS A 154 -22.90 -1.73 -6.06
C LYS A 154 -23.04 -1.97 -7.57
N ASN A 155 -22.66 -0.98 -8.37
CA ASN A 155 -22.74 -1.07 -9.84
C ASN A 155 -21.52 -1.78 -10.46
N TYR A 156 -20.48 -2.03 -9.66
CA TYR A 156 -19.34 -2.83 -10.08
C TYR A 156 -19.57 -4.30 -9.70
N THR A 157 -20.10 -5.09 -10.63
CA THR A 157 -20.10 -6.56 -10.51
C THR A 157 -18.66 -7.04 -10.75
N ILE A 158 -17.98 -7.50 -9.69
CA ILE A 158 -16.58 -7.91 -9.80
C ILE A 158 -16.48 -9.42 -9.79
N HIS A 159 -16.05 -9.97 -10.91
CA HIS A 159 -15.45 -11.30 -10.94
C HIS A 159 -13.94 -11.13 -10.75
N PRO A 160 -13.31 -11.90 -9.85
CA PRO A 160 -11.87 -11.98 -9.77
C PRO A 160 -11.34 -12.37 -11.14
N LYS A 161 -10.56 -11.49 -11.76
CA LYS A 161 -9.87 -11.84 -13.00
C LYS A 161 -8.72 -12.77 -12.64
N THR A 162 -8.48 -13.78 -13.46
CA THR A 162 -7.17 -14.45 -13.44
C THR A 162 -6.11 -13.39 -13.71
N PHE A 163 -5.23 -13.15 -12.74
CA PHE A 163 -4.11 -12.23 -12.88
C PHE A 163 -3.13 -12.80 -13.92
N LYS A 164 -2.64 -11.97 -14.83
CA LYS A 164 -1.74 -12.37 -15.92
C LYS A 164 -0.50 -13.09 -15.38
N SER A 165 0.03 -12.62 -14.26
CA SER A 165 1.20 -13.20 -13.59
C SER A 165 0.86 -14.20 -12.48
N ASN A 166 -0.42 -14.53 -12.27
CA ASN A 166 -0.92 -15.22 -11.07
C ASN A 166 -0.56 -14.53 -9.75
N ASN A 167 -0.10 -13.28 -9.79
CA ASN A 167 0.16 -12.45 -8.62
C ASN A 167 -0.53 -11.09 -8.79
N ARG A 168 -1.55 -10.85 -7.95
CA ARG A 168 -2.34 -9.62 -7.99
C ARG A 168 -1.48 -8.36 -7.89
N PHE A 169 -0.58 -8.31 -6.92
CA PHE A 169 0.22 -7.10 -6.69
C PHE A 169 1.24 -6.90 -7.79
N PHE A 170 1.85 -7.97 -8.31
CA PHE A 170 2.76 -7.89 -9.45
C PHE A 170 2.07 -7.22 -10.64
N ASP A 171 0.87 -7.69 -10.96
CA ASP A 171 0.06 -7.07 -12.01
C ASP A 171 -0.32 -5.62 -11.68
N LEU A 172 -0.59 -5.30 -10.41
CA LEU A 172 -0.98 -3.95 -9.99
C LEU A 172 0.18 -2.95 -10.11
N PHE A 173 1.38 -3.30 -9.65
CA PHE A 173 2.49 -2.35 -9.53
C PHE A 173 3.47 -2.40 -10.70
N TYR A 174 3.64 -3.53 -11.40
CA TYR A 174 4.66 -3.68 -12.45
C TYR A 174 4.13 -3.79 -13.89
N ASN A 175 2.89 -4.27 -14.11
CA ASN A 175 2.30 -4.43 -15.46
C ASN A 175 1.37 -3.28 -15.86
#